data_AF-A0A7S1GJJ2-F1
#
_entry.id   AF-A0A7S1GJJ2-F1
#
_cell.length_a   1.000
_cell.length_b   1.000
_cell.length_c   1.000
_cell.angle_alpha   90.00
_cell.angle_beta   90.00
_cell.angle_gamma   90.00
#
_symmetry.space_group_name_H-M   'P 1'
#
loop_
_entity.id
_entity.type
_entity.pdbx_description
1 polymer ?
#
loop_
_entity_poly.entity_id
_entity_poly.type
_entity_poly.pdbx_seq_one_letter_code
_entity_poly.pdbx_strand_id
1 'polypeptide(L)'
;FECALAEVLSLNRIQTPAIERLVEKILAINGAEQAAYPSPRNGKLPIHRIVSHGLGLRWSDDLIRKLLMAHPTGMSVKDLGGNTVFDYVWRFLQRTKRVAARNSSRARQRAKYKTQEKMAARVFMMIQVYAHGKVPHDDCTRFIIHAAAKTPLPPNGLQMILTDPMFTRTSVGSSQKTQPNNEGRYPLHIALHSGIWENAHCLIHPLLVGIVDPATGLYPFQLAASYRPRLLGNDDGNNVNHKKESDSDDLDKQEASQISLTYLLLREIPVVCKMDGISDGEVTVPAKKRQRVSVG
;
A
#
# COMPACT_ATOMS: atom_id res chain seq x y z
N PHE A 1 12.18 30.06 17.28
CA PHE A 1 12.84 29.15 16.33
C PHE A 1 12.13 27.79 16.18
N GLU A 2 11.27 27.38 17.10
CA GLU A 2 10.71 26.02 17.15
C GLU A 2 9.90 25.60 15.90
N CYS A 3 9.30 26.54 15.17
CA CYS A 3 8.50 26.28 13.96
C CYS A 3 9.25 26.43 12.62
N ALA A 4 10.56 26.72 12.62
CA ALA A 4 11.26 27.19 11.44
C ALA A 4 11.18 26.21 10.26
N LEU A 5 11.32 24.90 10.52
CA LEU A 5 11.31 23.89 9.46
C LEU A 5 9.95 23.76 8.77
N ALA A 6 8.88 23.69 9.55
CA ALA A 6 7.53 23.62 9.01
C ALA A 6 7.22 24.88 8.19
N GLU A 7 7.55 26.06 8.73
CA GLU A 7 7.25 27.34 8.09
C GLU A 7 7.98 27.52 6.74
N VAL A 8 9.28 27.20 6.69
CA VAL A 8 10.09 27.18 5.45
C VAL A 8 9.49 26.25 4.40
N LEU A 9 8.96 25.10 4.81
CA LEU A 9 8.29 24.16 3.91
C LEU A 9 6.90 24.64 3.45
N SER A 10 6.21 25.51 4.19
CA SER A 10 4.91 26.09 3.73
C SER A 10 5.05 27.22 2.74
N LEU A 11 6.12 28.03 2.86
CA LEU A 11 6.22 29.28 2.12
C LEU A 11 6.58 29.08 0.64
N ASN A 12 7.06 27.90 0.26
CA ASN A 12 7.67 27.71 -1.05
C ASN A 12 6.80 26.94 -2.04
N ARG A 13 6.20 27.70 -2.99
CA ARG A 13 5.68 27.15 -4.25
C ARG A 13 6.80 26.80 -5.24
N ILE A 14 7.96 27.43 -5.11
CA ILE A 14 9.14 27.27 -5.95
C ILE A 14 10.25 26.67 -5.10
N GLN A 15 10.76 25.54 -5.54
CA GLN A 15 11.85 24.87 -4.86
C GLN A 15 13.18 25.30 -5.47
N THR A 16 14.12 25.67 -4.62
CA THR A 16 15.51 25.95 -4.99
C THR A 16 16.44 25.07 -4.16
N PRO A 17 17.61 24.68 -4.68
CA PRO A 17 18.65 24.00 -3.90
C PRO A 17 19.00 24.71 -2.59
N ALA A 18 18.76 26.02 -2.50
CA ALA A 18 18.91 26.81 -1.28
C ALA A 18 17.97 26.36 -0.15
N ILE A 19 16.73 25.96 -0.47
CA ILE A 19 15.77 25.48 0.54
C ILE A 19 16.22 24.15 1.09
N GLU A 20 16.68 23.21 0.25
CA GLU A 20 17.22 21.94 0.75
C GLU A 20 18.41 22.17 1.70
N ARG A 21 19.36 23.03 1.31
CA ARG A 21 20.49 23.40 2.18
C ARG A 21 20.04 24.04 3.49
N LEU A 22 18.98 24.86 3.47
CA LEU A 22 18.44 25.48 4.67
C LEU A 22 17.80 24.44 5.59
N VAL A 23 16.99 23.53 5.03
CA VAL A 23 16.38 22.40 5.74
C VAL A 23 17.47 21.52 6.34
N GLU A 24 18.54 21.22 5.60
CA GLU A 24 19.69 20.45 6.11
C GLU A 24 20.41 21.17 7.26
N LYS A 25 20.62 22.47 7.16
CA LYS A 25 21.21 23.26 8.26
C LYS A 25 20.32 23.25 9.50
N ILE A 26 19.00 23.37 9.33
CA ILE A 26 18.05 23.30 10.45
C ILE A 26 18.10 21.91 11.10
N LEU A 27 18.14 20.86 10.28
CA LEU A 27 18.27 19.49 10.77
C LEU A 27 19.62 19.19 11.43
N ALA A 28 20.69 19.85 11.02
CA ALA A 28 22.00 19.71 11.66
C ALA A 28 22.04 20.32 13.06
N ILE A 29 21.23 21.35 13.33
CA ILE A 29 21.21 22.03 14.63
C ILE A 29 20.32 21.28 15.62
N ASN A 30 19.05 21.02 15.27
CA ASN A 30 18.03 20.45 16.17
C ASN A 30 17.25 19.30 15.50
N GLY A 31 17.96 18.39 14.82
CA GLY A 31 17.39 17.44 13.87
C GLY A 31 16.15 16.68 14.31
N ALA A 32 16.21 16.01 15.46
CA ALA A 32 15.11 15.18 15.95
C ALA A 32 13.88 16.02 16.33
N GLU A 33 14.08 17.08 17.11
CA GLU A 33 12.99 17.97 17.56
C GLU A 33 12.32 18.67 16.37
N GLN A 34 13.10 19.19 15.44
CA GLN A 34 12.58 19.88 14.27
C GLN A 34 11.85 18.91 13.31
N ALA A 35 12.35 17.69 13.15
CA ALA A 35 11.68 16.65 12.35
C ALA A 35 10.37 16.16 13.01
N ALA A 36 10.32 16.17 14.34
CA ALA A 36 9.15 15.79 15.13
C ALA A 36 8.09 16.89 15.26
N TYR A 37 8.43 18.15 14.96
CA TYR A 37 7.56 19.28 15.26
C TYR A 37 6.37 19.38 14.27
N PRO A 38 5.12 19.13 14.70
CA PRO A 38 3.96 19.25 13.83
C PRO A 38 3.64 20.72 13.58
N SER A 39 3.26 21.07 12.35
CA SER A 39 2.81 22.42 12.09
C SER A 39 1.54 22.76 12.88
N PRO A 40 1.46 23.92 13.54
CA PRO A 40 0.30 24.29 14.35
C PRO A 40 -0.98 24.47 13.51
N ARG A 41 -0.86 24.75 12.20
CA ARG A 41 -2.01 25.00 11.32
C ARG A 41 -2.73 23.73 10.87
N ASN A 42 -2.02 22.61 10.75
CA ASN A 42 -2.57 21.40 10.12
C ASN A 42 -2.04 20.09 10.72
N GLY A 43 -1.21 20.14 11.76
CA GLY A 43 -0.58 18.97 12.39
C GLY A 43 0.43 18.26 11.51
N LYS A 44 0.77 18.79 10.32
CA LYS A 44 1.68 18.11 9.41
C LYS A 44 3.11 18.26 9.88
N LEU A 45 3.76 17.12 10.12
CA LEU A 45 5.21 17.04 10.24
C LEU A 45 5.91 17.50 8.95
N PRO A 46 7.19 17.90 9.01
CA PRO A 46 8.02 18.20 7.84
C PRO A 46 7.96 17.10 6.76
N ILE A 47 7.98 15.82 7.17
CA ILE A 47 7.90 14.69 6.25
C ILE A 47 6.55 14.62 5.52
N HIS A 48 5.43 14.91 6.19
CA HIS A 48 4.11 14.99 5.55
C HIS A 48 4.11 16.04 4.44
N ARG A 49 4.73 17.20 4.69
CA ARG A 49 4.79 18.30 3.73
C ARG A 49 5.59 17.90 2.50
N ILE A 50 6.79 17.37 2.70
CA ILE A 50 7.66 16.89 1.62
C ILE A 50 6.93 15.88 0.72
N VAL A 51 6.27 14.90 1.34
CA VAL A 51 5.51 13.86 0.61
C VAL A 51 4.29 14.47 -0.10
N SER A 52 3.53 15.34 0.57
CA SER A 52 2.32 15.96 0.01
C SER A 52 2.61 16.90 -1.17
N HIS A 53 3.78 17.54 -1.21
CA HIS A 53 4.20 18.45 -2.27
C HIS A 53 4.88 17.76 -3.47
N GLY A 54 4.92 16.43 -3.49
CA GLY A 54 5.38 15.66 -4.63
C GLY A 54 6.52 14.73 -4.29
N LEU A 55 6.14 13.50 -3.96
CA LEU A 55 6.95 12.33 -3.60
C LEU A 55 8.08 11.90 -4.56
N GLY A 56 8.48 12.68 -5.56
CA GLY A 56 9.26 12.07 -6.64
C GLY A 56 10.08 12.97 -7.56
N LEU A 57 9.94 14.29 -7.53
CA LEU A 57 10.67 15.13 -8.50
C LEU A 57 11.36 16.34 -7.87
N ARG A 58 11.02 16.62 -6.62
CA ARG A 58 11.28 17.92 -6.02
C ARG A 58 12.30 17.84 -4.89
N TRP A 59 12.14 16.88 -4.00
CA TRP A 59 13.06 16.68 -2.87
C TRP A 59 14.08 15.58 -3.16
N SER A 60 15.32 15.76 -2.69
CA SER A 60 16.37 14.75 -2.74
C SER A 60 16.04 13.54 -1.86
N ASP A 61 16.47 12.35 -2.30
CA ASP A 61 16.28 11.10 -1.53
C ASP A 61 17.02 11.17 -0.19
N ASP A 62 18.14 11.89 -0.18
CA ASP A 62 18.99 12.08 0.99
C ASP A 62 18.28 12.91 2.07
N LEU A 63 17.58 13.98 1.69
CA LEU A 63 16.80 14.77 2.65
C LEU A 63 15.67 13.96 3.28
N ILE A 64 14.94 13.19 2.46
CA ILE A 64 13.87 12.32 2.95
C ILE A 64 14.46 11.32 3.96
N ARG A 65 15.61 10.71 3.63
CA ARG A 65 16.31 9.78 4.52
C ARG A 65 16.73 10.47 5.82
N LYS A 66 17.35 11.66 5.76
CA LYS A 66 17.75 12.45 6.94
C LYS A 66 16.56 12.75 7.85
N LEU A 67 15.42 13.14 7.30
CA LEU A 67 14.21 13.40 8.08
C LEU A 67 13.64 12.14 8.74
N LEU A 68 13.61 11.03 8.01
CA LEU A 68 13.15 9.76 8.56
C LEU A 68 14.10 9.22 9.63
N MET A 69 15.42 9.39 9.46
CA MET A 69 16.40 9.02 10.48
C MET A 69 16.29 9.91 11.72
N ALA A 70 16.00 11.21 11.53
CA ALA A 70 15.81 12.14 12.64
C ALA A 70 14.51 11.87 13.43
N HIS A 71 13.45 11.40 12.76
CA HIS A 71 12.19 11.06 13.42
C HIS A 71 11.52 9.83 12.79
N PRO A 72 11.96 8.60 13.15
CA PRO A 72 11.51 7.36 12.51
C PRO A 72 10.00 7.10 12.65
N THR A 73 9.43 7.41 13.81
CA THR A 73 7.98 7.28 14.05
C THR A 73 7.13 8.25 13.24
N GLY A 74 7.75 9.23 12.57
CA GLY A 74 7.07 10.30 11.83
C GLY A 74 6.19 9.82 10.69
N MET A 75 6.42 8.62 10.17
CA MET A 75 5.57 8.01 9.15
C MET A 75 4.17 7.66 9.66
N SER A 76 4.04 7.40 10.95
CA SER A 76 2.83 6.87 11.60
C SER A 76 2.07 7.93 12.39
N VAL A 77 2.70 9.08 12.64
CA VAL A 77 2.03 10.24 13.23
C VAL A 77 0.95 10.73 12.28
N LYS A 78 -0.27 10.86 12.79
CA LYS A 78 -1.39 11.44 12.04
C LYS A 78 -1.36 12.95 12.12
N ASP A 79 -1.65 13.61 11.00
CA ASP A 79 -1.91 15.06 10.98
C ASP A 79 -3.29 15.40 11.59
N LEU A 80 -3.65 16.69 11.66
CA LEU A 80 -4.97 17.11 12.20
C LEU A 80 -6.14 16.58 11.37
N GLY A 81 -5.91 16.18 10.11
CA GLY A 81 -6.90 15.54 9.26
C GLY A 81 -6.94 14.02 9.39
N GLY A 82 -6.23 13.44 10.37
CA GLY A 82 -6.15 12.00 10.57
C GLY A 82 -5.28 11.25 9.56
N ASN A 83 -4.50 11.95 8.73
CA ASN A 83 -3.72 11.35 7.65
C ASN A 83 -2.27 11.14 8.10
N THR A 84 -1.77 9.95 7.86
CA THR A 84 -0.35 9.58 8.01
C THR A 84 0.45 9.95 6.77
N VAL A 85 1.79 9.85 6.84
CA VAL A 85 2.64 10.02 5.66
C VAL A 85 2.30 8.99 4.58
N PHE A 86 1.96 7.76 4.98
CA PHE A 86 1.53 6.72 4.05
C PHE A 86 0.24 7.09 3.31
N ASP A 87 -0.70 7.78 3.94
CA ASP A 87 -1.92 8.25 3.27
C ASP A 87 -1.60 9.27 2.17
N TYR A 88 -0.65 10.18 2.42
CA TYR A 88 -0.16 11.11 1.41
C TYR A 88 0.54 10.38 0.27
N VAL A 89 1.37 9.40 0.59
CA VAL A 89 2.03 8.53 -0.38
C VAL A 89 1.00 7.87 -1.29
N TRP A 90 0.02 7.23 -0.67
CA TRP A 90 -1.03 6.51 -1.35
C TRP A 90 -1.87 7.41 -2.26
N ARG A 91 -2.35 8.55 -1.74
CA ARG A 91 -3.13 9.52 -2.51
C ARG A 91 -2.34 10.04 -3.71
N PHE A 92 -1.04 10.23 -3.54
CA PHE A 92 -0.18 10.65 -4.63
C PHE A 92 -0.09 9.57 -5.72
N LEU A 93 0.18 8.31 -5.35
CA LEU A 93 0.20 7.17 -6.29
C LEU A 93 -1.12 6.99 -7.04
N GLN A 94 -2.26 7.15 -6.35
CA GLN A 94 -3.57 7.07 -6.98
C GLN A 94 -3.80 8.21 -8.01
N ARG A 95 -3.34 9.42 -7.71
CA ARG A 95 -3.40 10.55 -8.66
C ARG A 95 -2.55 10.29 -9.90
N THR A 96 -1.34 9.78 -9.75
CA THR A 96 -0.47 9.50 -10.92
C THR A 96 -1.04 8.41 -11.80
N LYS A 97 -1.69 7.37 -11.23
CA LYS A 97 -2.40 6.33 -12.00
C LYS A 97 -3.51 6.92 -12.87
N ARG A 98 -4.38 7.77 -12.30
CA ARG A 98 -5.46 8.44 -13.06
C ARG A 98 -4.93 9.33 -14.19
N VAL A 99 -3.84 10.06 -13.94
CA VAL A 99 -3.21 10.93 -14.95
C VAL A 99 -2.49 10.13 -16.04
N ALA A 100 -1.97 8.94 -15.72
CA ALA A 100 -1.40 8.01 -16.70
C ALA A 100 -2.49 7.48 -17.64
N ALA A 101 -3.63 7.02 -17.10
CA ALA A 101 -4.75 6.50 -17.88
C ALA A 101 -5.33 7.50 -18.89
N ARG A 102 -5.34 8.81 -18.56
CA ARG A 102 -5.92 9.86 -19.42
C ARG A 102 -5.04 10.29 -20.61
N ASN A 103 -3.79 9.85 -20.72
CA ASN A 103 -2.86 10.38 -21.72
C ASN A 103 -2.27 9.26 -22.58
N SER A 104 -2.84 9.08 -23.77
CA SER A 104 -2.65 7.92 -24.65
C SER A 104 -1.39 7.92 -25.52
N SER A 105 -0.49 8.91 -25.40
CA SER A 105 0.71 8.92 -26.24
C SER A 105 1.84 8.07 -25.62
N ARG A 106 2.24 7.00 -26.35
CA ARG A 106 3.25 6.01 -25.94
C ARG A 106 4.55 6.64 -25.39
N ALA A 107 5.01 7.75 -25.98
CA ALA A 107 6.21 8.47 -25.52
C ALA A 107 6.03 9.13 -24.14
N ARG A 108 4.85 9.72 -23.88
CA ARG A 108 4.52 10.29 -22.55
C ARG A 108 4.27 9.19 -21.52
N GLN A 109 3.79 8.03 -21.95
CA GLN A 109 3.58 6.87 -21.10
C GLN A 109 4.92 6.35 -20.54
N ARG A 110 5.96 6.18 -21.38
CA ARG A 110 7.30 5.74 -20.95
C ARG A 110 7.96 6.69 -19.92
N ALA A 111 7.90 8.00 -20.15
CA ALA A 111 8.44 8.99 -19.19
C ALA A 111 7.69 8.97 -17.84
N LYS A 112 6.37 8.71 -17.88
CA LYS A 112 5.55 8.54 -16.67
C LYS A 112 5.87 7.26 -15.93
N TYR A 113 6.08 6.14 -16.62
CA TYR A 113 6.51 4.89 -15.99
C TYR A 113 7.84 5.06 -15.26
N LYS A 114 8.84 5.72 -15.87
CA LYS A 114 10.11 6.01 -15.21
C LYS A 114 9.93 6.89 -13.95
N THR A 115 8.94 7.78 -13.96
CA THR A 115 8.60 8.61 -12.79
C THR A 115 7.90 7.77 -11.71
N GLN A 116 7.00 6.86 -12.09
CA GLN A 116 6.33 5.93 -11.18
C GLN A 116 7.32 4.95 -10.55
N GLU A 117 8.28 4.45 -11.31
CA GLU A 117 9.34 3.56 -10.83
C GLU A 117 10.22 4.26 -9.80
N LYS A 118 10.69 5.48 -10.09
CA LYS A 118 11.41 6.32 -9.10
C LYS A 118 10.58 6.56 -7.85
N MET A 119 9.27 6.73 -8.00
CA MET A 119 8.36 6.92 -6.88
C MET A 119 8.22 5.66 -6.04
N ALA A 120 8.00 4.51 -6.69
CA ALA A 120 7.93 3.22 -6.03
C ALA A 120 9.24 2.96 -5.27
N ALA A 121 10.40 3.24 -5.87
CA ALA A 121 11.70 3.17 -5.21
C ALA A 121 11.80 4.09 -3.98
N ARG A 122 11.25 5.31 -4.04
CA ARG A 122 11.21 6.23 -2.88
C ARG A 122 10.27 5.74 -1.79
N VAL A 123 9.07 5.31 -2.15
CA VAL A 123 8.12 4.73 -1.19
C VAL A 123 8.74 3.52 -0.51
N PHE A 124 9.42 2.69 -1.28
CA PHE A 124 10.16 1.55 -0.78
C PHE A 124 11.29 1.98 0.16
N MET A 125 12.08 2.99 -0.19
CA MET A 125 13.09 3.57 0.70
C MET A 125 12.47 4.11 1.99
N MET A 126 11.34 4.82 1.92
CA MET A 126 10.65 5.33 3.10
C MET A 126 10.16 4.18 4.00
N ILE A 127 9.66 3.10 3.40
CA ILE A 127 9.28 1.87 4.09
C ILE A 127 10.50 1.22 4.76
N GLN A 128 11.63 1.09 4.05
CA GLN A 128 12.85 0.50 4.57
C GLN A 128 13.41 1.31 5.74
N VAL A 129 13.51 2.63 5.62
CA VAL A 129 14.01 3.49 6.70
C VAL A 129 13.07 3.45 7.90
N TYR A 130 11.75 3.47 7.66
CA TYR A 130 10.76 3.31 8.72
C TYR A 130 10.93 1.96 9.44
N ALA A 131 11.08 0.88 8.68
CA ALA A 131 11.29 -0.45 9.21
C ALA A 131 12.56 -0.49 10.09
N HIS A 132 13.69 0.01 9.60
CA HIS A 132 14.96 0.03 10.34
C HIS A 132 14.92 0.84 11.66
N GLY A 133 13.99 1.79 11.80
CA GLY A 133 13.84 2.64 12.98
C GLY A 133 13.47 1.95 14.29
N LYS A 134 13.42 0.60 14.33
CA LYS A 134 13.00 -0.20 15.50
C LYS A 134 11.68 0.25 16.10
N VAL A 135 10.74 0.75 15.29
CA VAL A 135 9.41 1.11 15.78
C VAL A 135 8.58 -0.19 15.82
N PRO A 136 8.26 -0.72 17.00
CA PRO A 136 7.44 -1.93 17.10
C PRO A 136 5.99 -1.52 16.83
N HIS A 137 5.53 -1.68 15.59
CA HIS A 137 4.12 -1.51 15.29
C HIS A 137 3.64 -2.58 14.31
N ASP A 138 2.96 -3.57 14.87
CA ASP A 138 2.22 -4.58 14.11
C ASP A 138 1.23 -3.90 13.13
N ASP A 139 0.60 -2.80 13.55
CA ASP A 139 -0.38 -2.07 12.73
C ASP A 139 0.21 -1.43 11.47
N CYS A 140 1.45 -0.94 11.53
CA CYS A 140 2.08 -0.29 10.38
C CYS A 140 2.49 -1.33 9.33
N THR A 141 3.06 -2.44 9.79
CA THR A 141 3.54 -3.48 8.88
C THR A 141 2.37 -4.22 8.23
N ARG A 142 1.31 -4.46 9.01
CA ARG A 142 -0.01 -4.87 8.52
C ARG A 142 -0.49 -3.89 7.45
N PHE A 143 -0.52 -2.59 7.73
CA PHE A 143 -0.96 -1.59 6.75
C PHE A 143 -0.15 -1.63 5.45
N ILE A 144 1.18 -1.76 5.52
CA ILE A 144 2.06 -1.77 4.35
C ILE A 144 1.75 -2.95 3.43
N ILE A 145 1.60 -4.17 3.95
CA ILE A 145 1.32 -5.34 3.11
C ILE A 145 -0.08 -5.27 2.51
N HIS A 146 -1.08 -4.80 3.25
CA HIS A 146 -2.43 -4.62 2.70
C HIS A 146 -2.48 -3.50 1.64
N ALA A 147 -1.75 -2.41 1.85
CA ALA A 147 -1.61 -1.35 0.86
C ALA A 147 -0.89 -1.87 -0.39
N ALA A 148 0.22 -2.57 -0.20
CA ALA A 148 0.99 -3.21 -1.26
C ALA A 148 0.13 -4.17 -2.08
N ALA A 149 -0.67 -5.02 -1.42
CA ALA A 149 -1.62 -5.92 -2.07
C ALA A 149 -2.64 -5.19 -2.97
N LYS A 150 -3.01 -3.95 -2.62
CA LYS A 150 -3.96 -3.12 -3.38
C LYS A 150 -3.30 -2.28 -4.48
N THR A 151 -1.97 -2.20 -4.54
CA THR A 151 -1.23 -1.42 -5.55
C THR A 151 -0.45 -2.30 -6.50
N PRO A 152 -0.45 -1.99 -7.81
CA PRO A 152 0.51 -2.61 -8.71
C PRO A 152 1.90 -2.11 -8.30
N LEU A 153 2.70 -3.03 -7.77
CA LEU A 153 4.10 -2.78 -7.46
C LEU A 153 4.95 -3.15 -8.68
N PRO A 154 6.20 -2.66 -8.78
CA PRO A 154 7.15 -3.21 -9.72
C PRO A 154 7.27 -4.74 -9.57
N PRO A 155 7.69 -5.47 -10.62
CA PRO A 155 7.99 -6.90 -10.49
C PRO A 155 8.86 -7.16 -9.26
N ASN A 156 8.49 -8.16 -8.46
CA ASN A 156 9.13 -8.51 -7.19
C ASN A 156 9.03 -7.48 -6.06
N GLY A 157 8.35 -6.34 -6.23
CA GLY A 157 8.25 -5.31 -5.20
C GLY A 157 7.62 -5.83 -3.91
N LEU A 158 6.52 -6.60 -4.01
CA LEU A 158 5.92 -7.24 -2.84
C LEU A 158 6.81 -8.35 -2.26
N GLN A 159 7.46 -9.13 -3.12
CA GLN A 159 8.40 -10.17 -2.68
C GLN A 159 9.52 -9.56 -1.85
N MET A 160 10.10 -8.43 -2.29
CA MET A 160 11.14 -7.72 -1.56
C MET A 160 10.66 -7.27 -0.17
N ILE A 161 9.43 -6.73 -0.07
CA ILE A 161 8.82 -6.36 1.22
C ILE A 161 8.71 -7.61 2.11
N LEU A 162 8.23 -8.74 1.57
CA LEU A 162 7.99 -9.96 2.33
C LEU A 162 9.28 -10.68 2.74
N THR A 163 10.36 -10.56 1.97
CA THR A 163 11.67 -11.17 2.28
C THR A 163 12.54 -10.31 3.19
N ASP A 164 12.16 -9.04 3.38
CA ASP A 164 12.93 -8.14 4.21
C ASP A 164 12.95 -8.66 5.67
N PRO A 165 14.14 -8.83 6.28
CA PRO A 165 14.29 -9.34 7.64
C PRO A 165 13.47 -8.59 8.68
N MET A 166 13.11 -7.33 8.44
CA MET A 166 12.28 -6.55 9.36
C MET A 166 10.81 -6.99 9.33
N PHE A 167 10.32 -7.44 8.18
CA PHE A 167 8.94 -7.92 8.01
C PHE A 167 8.77 -9.38 8.46
N THR A 168 9.86 -10.14 8.46
CA THR A 168 9.88 -11.54 8.93
C THR A 168 10.13 -11.67 10.44
N ARG A 169 10.63 -10.61 11.10
CA ARG A 169 10.98 -10.59 12.53
C ARG A 169 9.84 -10.27 13.50
N THR A 170 8.59 -10.16 13.06
CA THR A 170 7.48 -9.93 14.00
C THR A 170 7.46 -11.02 15.08
N SER A 171 7.38 -10.56 16.33
CA SER A 171 7.69 -11.28 17.57
C SER A 171 6.73 -12.41 17.95
N VAL A 172 5.77 -12.73 17.08
CA VAL A 172 4.79 -13.78 17.27
C VAL A 172 4.70 -14.51 15.93
N GLY A 173 4.91 -15.83 15.92
CA GLY A 173 5.13 -16.66 14.72
C GLY A 173 4.03 -16.66 13.63
N SER A 174 3.11 -15.71 13.63
CA SER A 174 2.23 -15.42 12.50
C SER A 174 3.01 -14.69 11.40
N SER A 175 3.07 -15.29 10.21
CA SER A 175 3.50 -14.57 9.00
C SER A 175 2.62 -13.34 8.82
N GLN A 176 3.17 -12.17 8.50
CA GLN A 176 2.34 -10.98 8.27
C GLN A 176 1.35 -11.14 7.12
N LYS A 177 1.58 -12.11 6.23
CA LYS A 177 0.61 -12.53 5.21
C LYS A 177 -0.72 -12.98 5.82
N THR A 178 -0.68 -13.54 7.03
CA THR A 178 -1.82 -14.13 7.73
C THR A 178 -2.44 -13.22 8.79
N GLN A 179 -2.18 -11.91 8.74
CA GLN A 179 -2.88 -10.95 9.58
C GLN A 179 -3.99 -10.27 8.75
N PRO A 180 -5.28 -10.40 9.10
CA PRO A 180 -6.36 -9.70 8.41
C PRO A 180 -6.28 -8.20 8.70
N ASN A 181 -6.89 -7.28 7.93
CA ASN A 181 -7.06 -5.86 8.26
C ASN A 181 -8.20 -5.62 9.28
N ASN A 182 -8.52 -4.35 9.59
CA ASN A 182 -9.61 -3.99 10.51
C ASN A 182 -11.01 -4.45 10.04
N GLU A 183 -11.15 -4.82 8.77
CA GLU A 183 -12.38 -5.36 8.17
C GLU A 183 -12.37 -6.90 8.14
N GLY A 184 -11.35 -7.54 8.72
CA GLY A 184 -11.18 -9.00 8.67
C GLY A 184 -10.63 -9.52 7.33
N ARG A 185 -10.27 -8.65 6.38
CA ARG A 185 -9.77 -9.04 5.05
C ARG A 185 -8.27 -9.24 5.06
N TYR A 186 -7.81 -10.40 4.59
CA TYR A 186 -6.39 -10.69 4.45
C TYR A 186 -5.77 -9.99 3.24
N PRO A 187 -4.44 -9.79 3.21
CA PRO A 187 -3.76 -9.24 2.05
C PRO A 187 -4.09 -9.98 0.75
N LEU A 188 -4.21 -11.31 0.81
CA LEU A 188 -4.59 -12.14 -0.33
C LEU A 188 -5.97 -11.75 -0.88
N HIS A 189 -6.98 -11.55 -0.02
CA HIS A 189 -8.31 -11.11 -0.44
C HIS A 189 -8.25 -9.75 -1.15
N ILE A 190 -7.45 -8.83 -0.62
CA ILE A 190 -7.29 -7.49 -1.20
C ILE A 190 -6.63 -7.56 -2.57
N ALA A 191 -5.57 -8.36 -2.73
CA ALA A 191 -4.87 -8.52 -4.00
C ALA A 191 -5.76 -9.12 -5.09
N LEU A 192 -6.49 -10.18 -4.75
CA LEU A 192 -7.43 -10.86 -5.66
C LEU A 192 -8.58 -9.93 -6.07
N HIS A 193 -9.20 -9.25 -5.10
CA HIS A 193 -10.26 -8.30 -5.39
C HIS A 193 -9.79 -7.10 -6.24
N SER A 194 -8.52 -6.74 -6.12
CA SER A 194 -7.90 -5.64 -6.88
C SER A 194 -7.42 -6.08 -8.27
N GLY A 195 -7.45 -7.38 -8.59
CA GLY A 195 -6.95 -7.93 -9.86
C GLY A 195 -5.43 -7.78 -10.04
N ILE A 196 -4.67 -7.81 -8.95
CA ILE A 196 -3.20 -7.64 -8.97
C ILE A 196 -2.57 -9.01 -8.75
N TRP A 197 -2.55 -9.78 -9.83
CA TRP A 197 -2.25 -11.21 -9.81
C TRP A 197 -0.82 -11.52 -9.36
N GLU A 198 0.15 -10.68 -9.76
CA GLU A 198 1.55 -10.82 -9.40
C GLU A 198 1.74 -10.71 -7.89
N ASN A 199 1.03 -9.78 -7.26
CA ASN A 199 1.05 -9.62 -5.81
C ASN A 199 0.33 -10.77 -5.11
N ALA A 200 -0.81 -11.22 -5.65
CA ALA A 200 -1.56 -12.31 -5.07
C ALA A 200 -0.73 -13.61 -5.01
N HIS A 201 0.08 -13.89 -6.04
CA HIS A 201 0.98 -15.04 -6.07
C HIS A 201 1.97 -15.04 -4.89
N CYS A 202 2.56 -13.89 -4.56
CA CYS A 202 3.46 -13.74 -3.41
C CYS A 202 2.74 -13.91 -2.05
N LEU A 203 1.41 -13.78 -2.01
CA LEU A 203 0.59 -13.80 -0.79
C LEU A 203 -0.12 -15.13 -0.56
N ILE A 204 -0.03 -16.10 -1.49
CA ILE A 204 -0.58 -17.43 -1.28
C ILE A 204 0.07 -18.06 -0.05
N HIS A 205 -0.77 -18.53 0.86
CA HIS A 205 -0.37 -19.22 2.08
C HIS A 205 -1.43 -20.28 2.39
N PRO A 206 -1.06 -21.54 2.70
CA PRO A 206 -2.02 -22.64 2.86
C PRO A 206 -3.18 -22.32 3.81
N LEU A 207 -2.88 -21.68 4.96
CA LEU A 207 -3.88 -21.28 5.94
C LEU A 207 -4.93 -20.28 5.42
N LEU A 208 -4.60 -19.50 4.39
CA LEU A 208 -5.49 -18.44 3.89
C LEU A 208 -6.42 -18.92 2.79
N VAL A 209 -6.04 -19.97 2.07
CA VAL A 209 -6.82 -20.50 0.93
C VAL A 209 -8.18 -21.02 1.37
N GLY A 210 -8.30 -21.49 2.62
CA GLY A 210 -9.55 -21.93 3.23
C GLY A 210 -10.32 -20.85 3.99
N ILE A 211 -9.88 -19.59 4.00
CA ILE A 211 -10.57 -18.51 4.73
C ILE A 211 -11.41 -17.70 3.76
N VAL A 212 -12.69 -17.54 4.07
CA VAL A 212 -13.64 -16.76 3.27
C VAL A 212 -13.36 -15.26 3.42
N ASP A 213 -13.43 -14.50 2.33
CA ASP A 213 -13.37 -13.04 2.36
C ASP A 213 -14.63 -12.45 3.03
N PRO A 214 -14.53 -11.78 4.20
CA PRO A 214 -15.71 -11.31 4.93
C PRO A 214 -16.61 -10.35 4.16
N ALA A 215 -16.05 -9.62 3.20
CA ALA A 215 -16.79 -8.64 2.40
C ALA A 215 -17.64 -9.28 1.30
N THR A 216 -17.20 -10.42 0.75
CA THR A 216 -17.85 -11.05 -0.42
C THR A 216 -18.48 -12.40 -0.11
N GLY A 217 -18.10 -13.04 1.00
CA GLY A 217 -18.54 -14.40 1.31
C GLY A 217 -17.90 -15.47 0.39
N LEU A 218 -16.86 -15.10 -0.36
CA LEU A 218 -16.20 -15.99 -1.32
C LEU A 218 -14.84 -16.47 -0.79
N TYR A 219 -14.50 -17.73 -1.06
CA TYR A 219 -13.14 -18.23 -0.88
C TYR A 219 -12.18 -17.55 -1.87
N PRO A 220 -10.86 -17.52 -1.60
CA PRO A 220 -9.87 -16.92 -2.49
C PRO A 220 -9.96 -17.41 -3.94
N PHE A 221 -10.12 -18.71 -4.18
CA PHE A 221 -10.25 -19.25 -5.53
C PHE A 221 -11.54 -18.78 -6.24
N GLN A 222 -12.65 -18.68 -5.50
CA GLN A 222 -13.91 -18.15 -6.03
C GLN A 222 -13.79 -16.64 -6.30
N LEU A 223 -13.13 -15.90 -5.41
CA LEU A 223 -12.87 -14.48 -5.56
C LEU A 223 -12.03 -14.22 -6.81
N ALA A 224 -10.97 -15.02 -7.01
CA ALA A 224 -10.14 -14.98 -8.22
C ALA A 224 -10.97 -15.25 -9.47
N ALA A 225 -11.79 -16.31 -9.49
CA ALA A 225 -12.66 -16.66 -10.62
C ALA A 225 -13.75 -15.62 -10.89
N SER A 226 -14.25 -14.95 -9.85
CA SER A 226 -15.31 -13.94 -9.97
C SER A 226 -14.83 -12.60 -10.54
N TYR A 227 -13.52 -12.37 -10.53
CA TYR A 227 -12.96 -11.12 -11.01
C TYR A 227 -13.28 -10.94 -12.50
N ARG A 228 -13.94 -9.84 -12.82
CA ARG A 228 -14.09 -9.38 -14.19
C ARG A 228 -13.17 -8.18 -14.35
N PRO A 229 -12.21 -8.21 -15.29
CA PRO A 229 -11.50 -7.00 -15.68
C PRO A 229 -12.54 -5.94 -15.97
N ARG A 230 -12.56 -4.87 -15.16
CA ARG A 230 -13.38 -3.71 -15.51
C ARG A 230 -12.78 -3.20 -16.82
N LEU A 231 -13.43 -3.51 -17.94
CA LEU A 231 -13.14 -2.86 -19.20
C LEU A 231 -13.25 -1.36 -18.90
N LEU A 232 -12.11 -0.68 -18.79
CA LEU A 232 -12.04 0.75 -18.44
C LEU A 232 -12.58 1.64 -19.56
N GLY A 233 -13.46 1.11 -20.42
CA GLY A 233 -14.18 1.82 -21.45
C GLY A 233 -15.47 2.39 -20.89
N ASN A 234 -15.41 3.65 -20.48
CA ASN A 234 -16.47 4.65 -20.58
C ASN A 234 -17.91 4.12 -20.76
N ASP A 235 -18.66 4.08 -19.65
CA ASP A 235 -20.13 4.17 -19.68
C ASP A 235 -20.64 5.57 -20.11
N ASP A 236 -19.73 6.45 -20.53
CA ASP A 236 -20.09 7.68 -21.22
C ASP A 236 -20.39 7.30 -22.68
N GLY A 237 -21.63 6.84 -22.93
CA GLY A 237 -22.14 6.35 -24.21
C GLY A 237 -22.19 7.40 -25.33
N ASN A 238 -21.03 7.97 -25.69
CA ASN A 238 -20.94 8.84 -26.85
C ASN A 238 -19.56 8.77 -27.50
N ASN A 239 -19.57 8.16 -28.69
CA ASN A 239 -18.79 8.54 -29.85
C ASN A 239 -17.31 8.11 -29.90
N VAL A 240 -17.01 7.32 -30.93
CA VAL A 240 -15.96 7.51 -31.95
C VAL A 240 -15.31 6.18 -32.32
N ASN A 241 -15.54 5.79 -33.58
CA ASN A 241 -14.82 4.78 -34.33
C ASN A 241 -13.32 5.13 -34.42
N HIS A 242 -12.50 4.71 -33.46
CA HIS A 242 -11.05 4.69 -33.66
C HIS A 242 -10.36 3.54 -32.91
N LYS A 243 -9.77 2.64 -33.71
CA LYS A 243 -8.69 1.69 -33.39
C LYS A 243 -8.95 0.72 -32.22
N LYS A 244 -9.51 -0.45 -32.56
CA LYS A 244 -9.77 -1.59 -31.65
C LYS A 244 -8.62 -2.62 -31.54
N GLU A 245 -7.51 -2.47 -32.27
CA GLU A 245 -6.56 -3.60 -32.44
C GLU A 245 -5.43 -3.70 -31.39
N SER A 246 -5.27 -2.78 -30.44
CA SER A 246 -4.15 -2.87 -29.47
C SER A 246 -4.50 -3.43 -28.10
N ASP A 247 -5.78 -3.63 -27.78
CA ASP A 247 -6.22 -3.91 -26.41
C ASP A 247 -6.57 -5.39 -26.18
N SER A 248 -6.57 -6.23 -27.23
CA SER A 248 -6.84 -7.68 -27.13
C SER A 248 -5.74 -8.42 -26.37
N ASP A 249 -4.47 -8.14 -26.69
CA ASP A 249 -3.33 -8.92 -26.17
C ASP A 249 -3.13 -8.79 -24.66
N ASP A 250 -3.55 -7.67 -24.07
CA ASP A 250 -3.41 -7.44 -22.63
C ASP A 250 -4.56 -8.08 -21.83
N LEU A 251 -5.75 -8.22 -22.42
CA LEU A 251 -6.87 -8.95 -21.83
C LEU A 251 -6.55 -10.45 -21.75
N ASP A 252 -6.06 -11.03 -22.84
CA ASP A 252 -5.69 -12.46 -22.88
C ASP A 252 -4.63 -12.80 -21.81
N LYS A 253 -3.64 -11.91 -21.60
CA LYS A 253 -2.64 -12.07 -20.53
C LYS A 253 -3.23 -11.99 -19.14
N GLN A 254 -4.19 -11.09 -18.92
CA GLN A 254 -4.88 -10.99 -17.63
C GLN A 254 -5.73 -12.22 -17.35
N GLU A 255 -6.47 -12.71 -18.34
CA GLU A 255 -7.28 -13.92 -18.23
C GLU A 255 -6.39 -15.15 -17.98
N ALA A 256 -5.29 -15.30 -18.72
CA ALA A 256 -4.33 -16.37 -18.48
C ALA A 256 -3.75 -16.33 -17.06
N SER A 257 -3.42 -15.13 -16.57
CA SER A 257 -2.91 -14.93 -15.20
C SER A 257 -3.96 -15.28 -14.15
N GLN A 258 -5.22 -14.90 -14.38
CA GLN A 258 -6.36 -15.20 -13.51
C GLN A 258 -6.63 -16.72 -13.44
N ILE A 259 -6.66 -17.40 -14.60
CA ILE A 259 -6.88 -18.85 -14.68
C ILE A 259 -5.74 -19.59 -13.96
N SER A 260 -4.49 -19.20 -14.26
CA SER A 260 -3.31 -19.79 -13.62
C SER A 260 -3.36 -19.64 -12.10
N LEU A 261 -3.68 -18.44 -11.60
CA LEU A 261 -3.77 -18.18 -10.16
C LEU A 261 -4.93 -18.94 -9.51
N THR A 262 -6.08 -19.02 -10.17
CA THR A 262 -7.24 -19.78 -9.69
C THR A 262 -6.89 -21.25 -9.55
N TYR A 263 -6.19 -21.82 -10.53
CA TYR A 263 -5.70 -23.20 -10.47
C TYR A 263 -4.69 -23.42 -9.33
N LEU A 264 -3.75 -22.48 -9.14
CA LEU A 264 -2.82 -22.55 -8.01
C LEU A 264 -3.54 -22.53 -6.66
N LEU A 265 -4.54 -21.66 -6.49
CA LEU A 265 -5.34 -21.61 -5.27
C LEU A 265 -6.09 -22.93 -5.05
N LEU A 266 -6.71 -23.50 -6.10
CA LEU A 266 -7.40 -24.80 -6.02
C LEU A 266 -6.45 -25.93 -5.63
N ARG A 267 -5.21 -25.92 -6.13
CA ARG A 267 -4.20 -26.94 -5.83
C ARG A 267 -3.76 -26.94 -4.37
N GLU A 268 -3.80 -25.80 -3.70
CA GLU A 268 -3.44 -25.68 -2.28
C GLU A 268 -4.57 -26.15 -1.33
N ILE A 269 -5.83 -26.22 -1.80
CA ILE A 269 -6.98 -26.68 -1.00
C ILE A 269 -6.84 -28.11 -0.46
N PRO A 270 -6.40 -29.14 -1.23
CA PRO A 270 -6.28 -30.50 -0.72
C PRO A 270 -5.26 -30.67 0.42
N VAL A 271 -4.37 -29.70 0.66
CA VAL A 271 -3.53 -29.67 1.87
C VAL A 271 -4.36 -29.31 3.10
N VAL A 272 -5.38 -28.47 2.95
CA VAL A 272 -6.29 -28.05 4.03
C VAL A 272 -7.25 -29.17 4.43
N CYS A 273 -7.88 -29.85 3.46
CA CYS A 273 -8.84 -30.92 3.74
C CYS A 273 -8.23 -32.18 4.38
N LYS A 274 -6.89 -32.33 4.36
CA LYS A 274 -6.19 -33.43 5.04
C LYS A 274 -5.76 -33.09 6.47
N MET A 275 -5.85 -31.83 6.89
CA MET A 275 -5.54 -31.42 8.26
C MET A 275 -6.71 -31.62 9.24
N ASP A 276 -7.90 -31.94 8.73
CA ASP A 276 -9.09 -32.28 9.55
C ASP A 276 -9.04 -33.72 10.13
N GLY A 277 -7.84 -34.30 10.26
CA GLY A 277 -7.58 -35.41 11.19
C GLY A 277 -7.55 -34.98 12.67
N ILE A 278 -7.98 -33.76 12.97
CA ILE A 278 -8.28 -33.30 14.33
C ILE A 278 -9.72 -33.70 14.60
N SER A 279 -9.86 -34.77 15.40
CA SER A 279 -11.09 -35.25 16.03
C SER A 279 -12.05 -34.13 16.40
N ASP A 280 -13.34 -34.35 16.17
CA ASP A 280 -14.53 -33.54 16.47
C ASP A 280 -14.52 -32.76 17.81
N GLY A 281 -13.60 -31.81 17.95
CA GLY A 281 -13.57 -30.84 19.03
C GLY A 281 -14.38 -29.63 18.59
N GLU A 282 -15.61 -29.54 19.07
CA GLU A 282 -16.51 -28.37 18.99
C GLU A 282 -15.75 -27.04 18.87
N VAL A 283 -15.67 -26.51 17.65
CA VAL A 283 -15.33 -25.11 17.44
C VAL A 283 -16.54 -24.30 17.87
N THR A 284 -16.54 -23.89 19.13
CA THR A 284 -17.49 -22.92 19.68
C THR A 284 -17.31 -21.60 18.95
N VAL A 285 -18.15 -21.37 17.94
CA VAL A 285 -18.31 -20.06 17.31
C VAL A 285 -18.77 -19.10 18.42
N PRO A 286 -18.05 -17.98 18.70
CA PRO A 286 -18.49 -17.03 19.70
C PRO A 286 -19.83 -16.44 19.27
N ALA A 287 -20.89 -16.85 19.97
CA ALA A 287 -22.23 -16.35 19.75
C ALA A 287 -22.21 -14.82 19.87
N LYS A 288 -22.62 -14.13 18.80
CA LYS A 288 -22.90 -12.69 18.83
C LYS A 288 -23.87 -12.42 19.99
N LYS A 289 -23.37 -11.78 21.04
CA LYS A 289 -24.14 -11.30 22.18
C LYS A 289 -25.19 -10.30 21.63
N ARG A 290 -26.42 -10.77 21.40
CA ARG A 290 -27.57 -9.88 21.15
C ARG A 290 -27.77 -9.07 22.41
N GLN A 291 -27.36 -7.80 22.36
CA GLN A 291 -27.63 -6.82 23.39
C GLN A 291 -29.16 -6.62 23.40
N ARG A 292 -29.83 -7.20 24.40
CA ARG A 292 -31.25 -6.88 24.68
C ARG A 292 -31.28 -5.44 25.15
N VAL A 293 -31.79 -4.55 24.31
CA VAL A 293 -32.25 -3.24 24.75
C VAL A 293 -33.51 -3.47 25.58
N SER A 294 -33.39 -3.33 26.91
CA SER A 294 -34.55 -3.22 27.78
C SER A 294 -35.18 -1.84 27.57
N VAL A 295 -36.39 -1.82 27.02
CA VAL A 295 -37.26 -0.64 27.10
C VAL A 295 -37.87 -0.68 28.49
N GLY A 296 -37.46 0.27 29.31
CA GLY A 296 -38.13 0.70 30.54
C GLY A 296 -38.56 2.13 30.37
#